data_AF-A0A6C0U3F7-F1
#
_entry.id   AF-A0A6C0U3F7-F1
#
_cell.length_a   1.000
_cell.length_b   1.000
_cell.length_c   1.000
_cell.angle_alpha   90.00
_cell.angle_beta   90.00
_cell.angle_gamma   90.00
#
_symmetry.space_group_name_H-M   'P 1'
#
loop_
_entity.id
_entity.type
_entity.pdbx_description
1 polymer ?
#
loop_
_entity_poly.entity_id
_entity_poly.type
_entity_poly.pdbx_seq_one_letter_code
_entity_poly.pdbx_strand_id
1 'polypeptide(L)'
;MSIARGTATVNGTAVRPSSSQLIWQETQHQRLFELLDALAGEAELGEVLTELHRYAEEHFALEEAYMEALAFPERAPHCRAHEKFRAQLAEIDASNISDSAVREMTAMFLREWLTRHIYGIDKTLEAFILASDLK
;
A
#
# COMPACT_ATOMS: atom_id res chain seq x y z
N MET A 1 -9.04 44.07 19.26
CA MET A 1 -8.90 44.41 17.82
C MET A 1 -8.59 43.11 17.10
N SER A 2 -9.52 42.68 16.26
CA SER A 2 -9.54 41.39 15.56
C SER A 2 -8.62 41.41 14.35
N ILE A 3 -7.96 40.28 14.07
CA ILE A 3 -7.77 39.81 12.69
C ILE A 3 -7.64 38.29 12.71
N ALA A 4 -8.77 37.63 12.44
CA ALA A 4 -8.86 36.23 12.09
C ALA A 4 -8.11 35.97 10.77
N ARG A 5 -7.28 34.92 10.72
CA ARG A 5 -6.82 34.35 9.46
C ARG A 5 -7.73 33.18 9.12
N GLY A 6 -8.48 33.37 8.04
CA GLY A 6 -9.49 32.45 7.56
C GLY A 6 -8.91 31.11 7.10
N THR A 7 -9.63 30.06 7.44
CA THR A 7 -9.51 28.73 6.85
C THR A 7 -10.11 28.77 5.45
N ALA A 8 -9.29 28.59 4.42
CA ALA A 8 -9.77 28.36 3.07
C ALA A 8 -10.36 26.94 3.00
N THR A 9 -11.68 26.85 2.78
CA THR A 9 -12.37 25.61 2.44
C THR A 9 -12.22 25.34 0.95
N VAL A 10 -11.67 24.19 0.58
CA VAL A 10 -11.75 23.62 -0.77
C VAL A 10 -12.37 22.22 -0.68
N ASN A 11 -13.57 22.09 -1.26
CA ASN A 11 -14.22 20.87 -1.75
C ASN A 11 -14.13 19.59 -0.90
N GLY A 12 -14.99 19.50 0.13
CA GLY A 12 -15.96 18.40 0.31
C GLY A 12 -15.49 16.94 0.43
N THR A 13 -14.21 16.65 0.36
CA THR A 13 -13.63 15.34 0.69
C THR A 13 -12.65 15.56 1.81
N ALA A 14 -12.89 14.92 2.95
CA ALA A 14 -11.94 14.93 4.05
C ALA A 14 -10.70 14.17 3.59
N VAL A 15 -9.74 14.87 2.98
CA VAL A 15 -8.39 14.35 2.80
C VAL A 15 -7.86 14.13 4.21
N ARG A 16 -7.71 12.86 4.61
CA ARG A 16 -7.04 12.52 5.86
C ARG A 16 -5.66 13.17 5.80
N PRO A 17 -5.24 13.94 6.82
CA PRO A 17 -3.90 14.50 6.82
C PRO A 17 -2.89 13.36 6.69
N SER A 18 -2.02 13.46 5.67
CA SER A 18 -1.02 12.45 5.38
C SER A 18 -0.18 12.16 6.62
N SER A 19 -0.05 10.87 6.97
CA SER A 19 0.81 10.44 8.08
C SER A 19 2.31 10.48 7.71
N SER A 20 2.60 10.60 6.41
CA SER A 20 3.93 10.56 5.80
C SER A 20 4.24 11.84 5.01
N GLN A 21 5.53 12.22 4.96
CA GLN A 21 6.02 13.25 4.04
C GLN A 21 6.27 12.72 2.61
N LEU A 22 6.27 11.39 2.42
CA LEU A 22 6.34 10.73 1.12
C LEU A 22 4.94 10.42 0.58
N ILE A 23 4.36 11.43 -0.07
CA ILE A 23 2.97 11.39 -0.56
C ILE A 23 2.72 10.21 -1.49
N TRP A 24 3.66 9.87 -2.38
CA TRP A 24 3.49 8.78 -3.34
C TRP A 24 3.36 7.42 -2.65
N GLN A 25 4.14 7.18 -1.59
CA GLN A 25 4.15 5.91 -0.86
C GLN A 25 2.84 5.72 -0.11
N GLU A 26 2.40 6.76 0.61
CA GLU A 26 1.10 6.76 1.30
C GLU A 26 -0.07 6.60 0.30
N THR A 27 0.01 7.22 -0.88
CA THR A 27 -1.02 7.10 -1.92
C THR A 27 -1.12 5.67 -2.44
N GLN A 28 0.01 5.00 -2.67
CA GLN A 28 0.03 3.60 -3.09
C GLN A 28 -0.51 2.67 -1.99
N HIS A 29 -0.14 2.89 -0.72
CA HIS A 29 -0.69 2.13 0.41
C HIS A 29 -2.20 2.28 0.53
N GLN A 30 -2.72 3.51 0.45
CA GLN A 30 -4.14 3.77 0.51
C GLN A 30 -4.88 3.05 -0.63
N ARG A 31 -4.34 3.08 -1.84
CA ARG A 31 -4.92 2.36 -2.99
C ARG A 31 -4.93 0.85 -2.79
N LEU A 32 -3.87 0.27 -2.22
CA LEU A 32 -3.82 -1.15 -1.89
C LEU A 32 -4.89 -1.53 -0.85
N PHE A 33 -5.09 -0.71 0.19
CA PHE A 33 -6.16 -0.95 1.16
C PHE A 33 -7.56 -0.89 0.52
N GLU A 34 -7.81 0.06 -0.38
CA GLU A 34 -9.09 0.13 -1.12
C GLU A 34 -9.34 -1.12 -1.97
N LEU A 35 -8.29 -1.66 -2.60
CA LEU A 35 -8.40 -2.90 -3.39
C LEU A 35 -8.66 -4.11 -2.49
N LEU A 36 -8.07 -4.16 -1.30
CA LEU A 36 -8.34 -5.21 -0.31
C LEU A 36 -9.75 -5.11 0.28
N ASP A 37 -10.25 -3.90 0.52
CA ASP A 37 -11.64 -3.69 0.95
C ASP A 37 -12.62 -4.08 -0.17
N ALA A 38 -12.30 -3.77 -1.43
CA ALA A 38 -13.08 -4.20 -2.60
C ALA A 38 -13.04 -5.73 -2.78
N LEU A 39 -11.89 -6.36 -2.49
CA LEU A 39 -11.74 -7.81 -2.52
C LEU A 39 -12.71 -8.47 -1.54
N ALA A 40 -12.86 -7.94 -0.33
CA ALA A 40 -13.83 -8.47 0.64
C ALA A 40 -15.31 -8.27 0.22
N GLY A 41 -15.59 -7.37 -0.72
CA GLY A 41 -16.94 -6.99 -1.15
C GLY A 41 -17.56 -7.92 -2.20
N GLU A 42 -18.53 -7.37 -2.94
CA GLU A 42 -19.26 -8.03 -4.05
C GLU A 42 -18.76 -7.59 -5.44
N ALA A 43 -17.61 -6.93 -5.53
CA ALA A 43 -17.07 -6.45 -6.79
C ALA A 43 -16.68 -7.61 -7.74
N GLU A 44 -16.50 -7.30 -9.03
CA GLU A 44 -16.00 -8.23 -10.05
C GLU A 44 -14.61 -8.75 -9.65
N LEU A 45 -14.61 -9.91 -9.01
CA LEU A 45 -13.47 -10.49 -8.29
C LEU A 45 -12.20 -10.61 -9.17
N GLY A 46 -12.37 -11.01 -10.42
CA GLY A 46 -11.27 -11.12 -11.37
C GLY A 46 -10.61 -9.77 -11.70
N GLU A 47 -11.41 -8.71 -11.80
CA GLU A 47 -10.90 -7.35 -12.04
C GLU A 47 -10.17 -6.82 -10.80
N VAL A 48 -10.74 -7.04 -9.61
CA VAL A 48 -10.11 -6.63 -8.33
C VAL A 48 -8.77 -7.33 -8.14
N LEU A 49 -8.69 -8.64 -8.37
CA LEU A 49 -7.43 -9.39 -8.25
C LEU A 49 -6.39 -8.91 -9.27
N THR A 50 -6.81 -8.66 -10.52
CA THR A 50 -5.92 -8.12 -11.56
C THR A 50 -5.35 -6.77 -11.14
N GLU A 51 -6.19 -5.86 -10.66
CA GLU A 51 -5.75 -4.54 -10.20
C GLU A 51 -4.89 -4.63 -8.93
N LEU A 52 -5.21 -5.53 -7.99
CA LEU A 52 -4.41 -5.76 -6.79
C LEU A 52 -3.00 -6.26 -7.14
N HIS A 53 -2.88 -7.22 -8.07
CA HIS A 53 -1.59 -7.67 -8.58
C HIS A 53 -0.78 -6.55 -9.21
N ARG A 54 -1.43 -5.77 -10.10
CA ARG A 54 -0.76 -4.66 -10.79
C ARG A 54 -0.27 -3.60 -9.81
N TYR A 55 -1.13 -3.13 -8.90
CA TYR A 55 -0.76 -2.10 -7.94
C TYR A 55 0.27 -2.57 -6.92
N ALA A 56 0.22 -3.83 -6.47
CA ALA A 56 1.24 -4.37 -5.57
C ALA A 56 2.61 -4.41 -6.26
N GLU A 57 2.66 -4.84 -7.54
CA GLU A 57 3.91 -4.86 -8.29
C GLU A 57 4.47 -3.45 -8.52
N GLU A 58 3.64 -2.50 -8.95
CA GLU A 58 4.06 -1.11 -9.16
C GLU A 58 4.58 -0.46 -7.86
N HIS A 59 3.94 -0.77 -6.74
CA HIS A 59 4.36 -0.29 -5.44
C HIS A 59 5.73 -0.86 -5.03
N PHE A 60 5.86 -2.19 -5.03
CA PHE A 60 7.12 -2.84 -4.65
C PHE A 60 8.27 -2.48 -5.59
N ALA A 61 8.03 -2.44 -6.90
CA ALA A 61 9.06 -2.09 -7.87
C ALA A 61 9.59 -0.65 -7.66
N LEU A 62 8.72 0.29 -7.31
CA LEU A 62 9.12 1.66 -7.02
C LEU A 62 9.97 1.73 -5.74
N GLU A 63 9.54 1.08 -4.67
CA GLU A 63 10.33 1.01 -3.44
C GLU A 63 11.69 0.33 -3.65
N GLU A 64 11.72 -0.78 -4.39
CA GLU A 64 12.94 -1.51 -4.71
C GLU A 64 13.91 -0.66 -5.54
N ALA A 65 13.41 0.18 -6.44
CA ALA A 65 14.21 1.14 -7.19
C ALA A 65 14.80 2.24 -6.29
N TYR A 66 14.02 2.77 -5.33
CA TYR A 66 14.55 3.71 -4.32
C TYR A 66 15.60 3.05 -3.43
N MET A 67 15.36 1.82 -3.00
CA MET A 67 16.30 1.04 -2.19
C MET A 67 17.62 0.82 -2.93
N GLU A 68 17.56 0.54 -4.23
CA GLU A 68 18.76 0.37 -5.06
C GLU A 68 19.49 1.71 -5.27
N ALA A 69 18.77 2.76 -5.66
CA ALA A 69 19.36 4.07 -5.94
C ALA A 69 20.04 4.70 -4.72
N LEU A 70 19.51 4.45 -3.53
CA LEU A 70 20.03 4.98 -2.26
C LEU A 70 20.94 4.02 -1.50
N ALA A 71 21.22 2.83 -2.06
CA ALA A 71 21.97 1.77 -1.39
C ALA A 71 21.42 1.45 0.02
N PHE A 72 20.11 1.29 0.13
CA PHE A 72 19.42 1.04 1.39
C PHE A 72 19.94 -0.25 2.05
N PRO A 73 20.46 -0.19 3.30
CA PRO A 73 21.11 -1.35 3.93
C PRO A 73 20.21 -2.58 4.07
N GLU A 74 18.92 -2.38 4.32
CA GLU A 74 17.94 -3.46 4.54
C GLU A 74 17.22 -3.89 3.25
N ARG A 75 17.75 -3.57 2.06
CA ARG A 75 17.15 -3.94 0.77
C ARG A 75 16.86 -5.44 0.66
N ALA A 76 17.83 -6.28 0.97
CA ALA A 76 17.69 -7.73 0.80
C ALA A 76 16.55 -8.35 1.62
N PRO A 77 16.43 -8.12 2.95
CA PRO A 77 15.27 -8.58 3.71
C PRO A 77 13.95 -7.94 3.26
N HIS A 78 13.96 -6.68 2.84
CA HIS A 78 12.77 -5.99 2.32
C HIS A 78 12.24 -6.67 1.03
N CYS A 79 13.10 -6.85 0.01
CA CYS A 79 12.73 -7.54 -1.24
C CYS A 79 12.21 -8.96 -0.98
N ARG A 80 12.79 -9.70 -0.03
CA ARG A 80 12.28 -11.04 0.33
C ARG A 80 10.86 -11.01 0.90
N ALA A 81 10.50 -9.95 1.64
CA ALA A 81 9.12 -9.75 2.09
C ALA A 81 8.18 -9.54 0.89
N HIS A 82 8.58 -8.69 -0.07
CA HIS A 82 7.80 -8.48 -1.30
C HIS A 82 7.64 -9.76 -2.12
N GLU A 83 8.73 -10.50 -2.36
CA GLU A 83 8.71 -11.77 -3.08
C GLU A 83 7.74 -12.77 -2.45
N LYS A 84 7.72 -12.85 -1.12
CA LYS A 84 6.77 -13.70 -0.40
C LYS A 84 5.34 -13.25 -0.64
N PHE A 85 5.05 -11.95 -0.58
CA PHE A 85 3.70 -11.44 -0.85
C PHE A 85 3.28 -11.69 -2.29
N ARG A 86 4.15 -11.44 -3.27
CA ARG A 86 3.92 -11.73 -4.69
C ARG A 86 3.53 -13.20 -4.89
N ALA A 87 4.27 -14.12 -4.27
CA ALA A 87 3.97 -15.55 -4.36
C ALA A 87 2.60 -15.89 -3.76
N GLN A 88 2.30 -15.36 -2.57
CA GLN A 88 1.00 -15.57 -1.91
C GLN A 88 -0.17 -15.01 -2.72
N LEU A 89 0.01 -13.83 -3.32
CA LEU A 89 -1.01 -13.20 -4.15
C LEU A 89 -1.25 -14.01 -5.43
N ALA A 90 -0.19 -14.55 -6.05
CA ALA A 90 -0.28 -15.37 -7.26
C ALA A 90 -0.98 -16.73 -7.05
N GLU A 91 -1.08 -17.21 -5.80
CA GLU A 91 -1.83 -18.42 -5.45
C GLU A 91 -3.35 -18.17 -5.37
N ILE A 92 -3.78 -16.90 -5.35
CA ILE A 92 -5.19 -16.52 -5.22
C ILE A 92 -5.84 -16.48 -6.60
N ASP A 93 -6.80 -17.37 -6.82
CA ASP A 93 -7.62 -17.42 -8.02
C ASP A 93 -9.07 -17.07 -7.68
N ALA A 94 -9.75 -16.34 -8.58
CA ALA A 94 -11.14 -15.94 -8.40
C ALA A 94 -12.09 -17.13 -8.17
N SER A 95 -11.81 -18.28 -8.80
CA SER A 95 -12.58 -19.51 -8.61
C SER A 95 -12.44 -20.07 -7.19
N ASN A 96 -11.25 -19.94 -6.60
CA ASN A 96 -10.90 -20.48 -5.28
C ASN A 96 -11.45 -19.63 -4.12
N ILE A 97 -11.77 -18.36 -4.36
CA ILE A 97 -12.30 -17.42 -3.34
C ILE A 97 -13.70 -16.89 -3.71
N SER A 98 -14.46 -17.67 -4.47
CA SER A 98 -15.84 -17.34 -4.86
C SER A 98 -16.81 -17.31 -3.66
N ASP A 99 -16.57 -18.15 -2.66
CA ASP A 99 -17.27 -18.12 -1.37
C ASP A 99 -16.95 -16.83 -0.59
N SER A 100 -17.98 -16.16 -0.07
CA SER A 100 -17.82 -14.86 0.59
C SER A 100 -16.99 -14.93 1.87
N ALA A 101 -17.10 -16.01 2.66
CA ALA A 101 -16.33 -16.16 3.88
C ALA A 101 -14.85 -16.43 3.58
N VAL A 102 -14.56 -17.24 2.56
CA VAL A 102 -13.19 -17.47 2.08
C VAL A 102 -12.59 -16.17 1.55
N ARG A 103 -13.36 -15.38 0.81
CA ARG A 103 -12.94 -14.08 0.28
C ARG A 103 -12.61 -13.08 1.36
N GLU A 104 -13.48 -12.94 2.36
CA GLU A 104 -13.27 -12.05 3.51
C GLU A 104 -12.01 -12.46 4.30
N MET A 105 -11.84 -13.76 4.57
CA MET A 105 -10.65 -14.29 5.24
C MET A 105 -9.36 -14.02 4.45
N THR A 106 -9.42 -14.15 3.13
CA THR A 106 -8.28 -13.87 2.24
C THR A 106 -7.93 -12.38 2.27
N ALA A 107 -8.91 -11.50 2.15
CA ALA A 107 -8.71 -10.06 2.23
C ALA A 107 -8.14 -9.65 3.60
N MET A 108 -8.66 -10.20 4.70
CA MET A 108 -8.13 -9.97 6.05
C MET A 108 -6.68 -10.39 6.19
N PHE A 109 -6.30 -11.57 5.65
CA PHE A 109 -4.93 -12.05 5.68
C PHE A 109 -3.96 -11.12 4.94
N LEU A 110 -4.31 -10.70 3.72
CA LEU A 110 -3.51 -9.78 2.92
C LEU A 110 -3.40 -8.40 3.60
N ARG A 111 -4.51 -7.91 4.18
CA ARG A 111 -4.57 -6.64 4.91
C ARG A 111 -3.68 -6.65 6.15
N GLU A 112 -3.66 -7.74 6.89
CA GLU A 112 -2.80 -7.90 8.07
C GLU A 112 -1.32 -7.91 7.67
N TRP A 113 -0.97 -8.63 6.59
CA TRP A 113 0.38 -8.60 6.06
C TRP A 113 0.80 -7.18 5.67
N LEU A 114 -0.03 -6.49 4.85
CA LEU A 114 0.28 -5.15 4.36
C LEU A 114 0.42 -4.16 5.51
N THR A 115 -0.45 -4.24 6.51
CA THR A 115 -0.37 -3.40 7.72
C THR A 115 0.96 -3.59 8.45
N ARG A 116 1.39 -4.84 8.67
CA ARG A 116 2.66 -5.13 9.35
C ARG A 116 3.87 -4.71 8.52
N HIS A 117 3.78 -4.87 7.21
CA HIS A 117 4.81 -4.47 6.27
C HIS A 117 5.02 -2.96 6.32
N ILE A 118 3.94 -2.19 6.15
CA ILE A 118 3.96 -0.72 6.21
C ILE A 118 4.56 -0.23 7.52
N TYR A 119 3.99 -0.63 8.65
CA TYR A 119 4.39 -0.09 9.96
C TYR A 119 5.72 -0.67 10.49
N GLY A 120 6.21 -1.78 9.95
CA GLY A 120 7.44 -2.42 10.39
C GLY A 120 8.64 -2.18 9.47
N ILE A 121 8.44 -2.35 8.16
CA ILE A 121 9.49 -2.36 7.15
C ILE A 121 9.49 -1.01 6.41
N ASP A 122 8.35 -0.61 5.85
CA ASP A 122 8.28 0.51 4.91
C ASP A 122 8.54 1.84 5.62
N LYS A 123 8.14 1.99 6.89
CA LYS A 123 8.49 3.16 7.71
C LYS A 123 10.00 3.34 7.89
N THR A 124 10.79 2.25 7.85
CA THR A 124 12.25 2.34 7.89
C THR A 124 12.80 2.87 6.57
N LEU A 125 12.25 2.42 5.45
CA LEU A 125 12.59 2.93 4.11
C LEU A 125 12.16 4.40 3.96
N GLU A 126 10.96 4.75 4.41
CA GLU A 126 10.41 6.11 4.38
C GLU A 126 11.36 7.09 5.06
N ALA A 127 11.78 6.77 6.29
CA ALA A 127 12.71 7.60 7.06
C ALA A 127 14.06 7.75 6.34
N PHE A 128 14.55 6.68 5.70
CA PHE A 128 15.80 6.69 4.95
C PHE A 128 15.73 7.58 3.71
N ILE A 129 14.66 7.47 2.92
CA ILE A 129 14.43 8.32 1.73
C ILE A 129 14.29 9.79 2.16
N LEU A 130 13.55 10.08 3.23
CA LEU A 130 13.37 11.46 3.72
C LEU A 130 14.65 12.12 4.22
N ALA A 131 15.63 11.31 4.66
CA ALA A 131 16.97 11.78 5.03
C ALA A 131 17.90 11.97 3.82
N SER A 132 17.48 11.54 2.62
CA SER A 132 18.23 11.68 1.37
C SER A 132 17.79 12.92 0.56
N ASP A 133 18.55 13.22 -0.49
CA ASP A 133 18.21 14.28 -1.46
C ASP A 133 17.25 13.81 -2.57
N LEU A 134 16.91 12.52 -2.63
CA LEU A 134 15.93 11.94 -3.54
C LEU A 134 14.56 11.96 -2.84
N LYS A 135 13.69 12.91 -3.20
CA LYS A 135 12.31 13.04 -2.71
C LYS A 135 11.34 13.29 -3.86
#